data_AF-A0A166VZT2-F1
#
_entry.id   AF-A0A166VZT2-F1
#
_cell.length_a   1.000
_cell.length_b   1.000
_cell.length_c   1.000
_cell.angle_alpha   90.00
_cell.angle_beta   90.00
_cell.angle_gamma   90.00
#
_symmetry.space_group_name_H-M   'P 1'
#
loop_
_entity.id
_entity.type
_entity.pdbx_description
1 polymer ?
#
loop_
_entity_poly.entity_id
_entity_poly.type
_entity_poly.pdbx_seq_one_letter_code
_entity_poly.pdbx_strand_id
1 'polypeptide(L)'
;MKAAQTILATLLAASSVIAAPARIVQSADVVETQTEFQAQFNPAPVPKWTIEGVRRLCAGDDSSCTWHFRINTHVASKTDVNFVVNGPGASHNNGGPANFGDLTITSGYDHTGFTTFAAVDNKDGHIAFPAYNDAEIANGKVPADRAYDVYYVRS
;
A
#
# COMPACT_ATOMS: atom_id res chain seq x y z
N MET A 1 -63.60 8.05 -52.72
CA MET A 1 -62.73 7.23 -51.85
C MET A 1 -61.28 7.64 -52.10
N LYS A 2 -60.62 8.28 -51.13
CA LYS A 2 -59.18 8.60 -51.17
C LYS A 2 -58.56 8.12 -49.85
N ALA A 3 -57.60 7.22 -49.95
CA ALA A 3 -56.86 6.65 -48.81
C ALA A 3 -55.74 7.61 -48.38
N ALA A 4 -55.62 7.83 -47.08
CA ALA A 4 -54.50 8.54 -46.48
C ALA A 4 -53.48 7.51 -45.96
N GLN A 5 -52.26 7.54 -46.48
CA GLN A 5 -51.13 6.75 -46.01
C GLN A 5 -50.34 7.57 -44.98
N THR A 6 -50.13 6.98 -43.80
CA THR A 6 -49.34 7.58 -42.71
C THR A 6 -48.02 6.82 -42.63
N ILE A 7 -46.89 7.52 -42.81
CA ILE A 7 -45.55 6.95 -42.70
C ILE A 7 -45.02 7.24 -41.29
N LEU A 8 -44.78 6.19 -40.50
CA LEU A 8 -44.03 6.26 -39.24
C LEU A 8 -42.52 6.24 -39.55
N ALA A 9 -41.78 7.25 -39.07
CA ALA A 9 -40.33 7.27 -39.08
C ALA A 9 -39.80 7.04 -37.65
N THR A 10 -39.19 5.90 -37.39
CA THR A 10 -38.50 5.58 -36.13
C THR A 10 -37.03 6.03 -36.21
N LEU A 11 -36.62 6.97 -35.35
CA LEU A 11 -35.21 7.33 -35.14
C LEU A 11 -34.53 6.27 -34.24
N LEU A 12 -33.45 5.66 -34.71
CA LEU A 12 -32.48 4.97 -33.85
C LEU A 12 -31.37 5.95 -33.44
N ALA A 13 -31.20 6.20 -32.14
CA ALA A 13 -30.03 6.87 -31.60
C ALA A 13 -28.95 5.82 -31.28
N ALA A 14 -27.89 5.76 -32.10
CA ALA A 14 -26.72 4.94 -31.82
C ALA A 14 -25.81 5.67 -30.83
N SER A 15 -25.56 5.06 -29.67
CA SER A 15 -24.57 5.54 -28.70
C SER A 15 -23.17 5.08 -29.13
N SER A 16 -22.33 5.99 -29.61
CA SER A 16 -20.93 5.70 -29.89
C SER A 16 -20.10 5.85 -28.61
N VAL A 17 -19.58 4.73 -28.10
CA VAL A 17 -18.52 4.74 -27.08
C VAL A 17 -17.21 5.07 -27.79
N ILE A 18 -16.65 6.27 -27.56
CA ILE A 18 -15.32 6.61 -28.06
C ILE A 18 -14.31 6.02 -27.06
N ALA A 19 -13.59 4.97 -27.47
CA ALA A 19 -12.44 4.49 -26.72
C ALA A 19 -11.36 5.59 -26.71
N ALA A 20 -10.88 5.97 -25.53
CA ALA A 20 -9.76 6.90 -25.41
C ALA A 20 -8.53 6.30 -26.10
N PRO A 21 -7.74 7.09 -26.86
CA PRO A 21 -6.52 6.58 -27.47
C PRO A 21 -5.54 6.15 -26.38
N ALA A 22 -4.94 4.97 -26.55
CA ALA A 22 -3.87 4.51 -25.67
C ALA A 22 -2.70 5.51 -25.77
N ARG A 23 -2.26 6.05 -24.63
CA ARG A 23 -1.08 6.93 -24.57
C ARG A 23 0.13 6.12 -25.02
N ILE A 24 0.79 6.56 -26.09
CA ILE A 24 2.08 6.01 -26.51
C ILE A 24 3.15 6.64 -25.62
N VAL A 25 3.87 5.82 -24.84
CA VAL A 25 5.03 6.26 -24.06
C VAL A 25 6.14 6.62 -25.04
N GLN A 26 6.57 7.88 -25.03
CA GLN A 26 7.68 8.35 -25.84
C GLN A 26 8.99 8.28 -25.07
N SER A 27 10.12 8.32 -25.76
CA SER A 27 11.45 8.34 -25.11
C SER A 27 11.62 9.52 -24.15
N ALA A 28 10.96 10.65 -24.41
CA ALA A 28 10.94 11.80 -23.51
C ALA A 28 10.10 11.60 -22.23
N ASP A 29 9.26 10.56 -22.16
CA ASP A 29 8.54 10.16 -20.94
C ASP A 29 9.39 9.26 -20.03
N VAL A 30 10.53 8.75 -20.53
CA VAL A 30 11.44 7.92 -19.76
C VAL A 30 12.28 8.82 -18.87
N VAL A 31 12.12 8.64 -17.57
CA VAL A 31 12.95 9.33 -16.60
C VAL A 31 14.36 8.75 -16.62
N GLU A 32 15.34 9.60 -16.89
CA GLU A 32 16.73 9.17 -17.08
C GLU A 32 17.56 9.24 -15.79
N THR A 33 17.16 10.09 -14.84
CA THR A 33 17.91 10.28 -13.59
C THR A 33 17.18 9.75 -12.37
N GLN A 34 17.94 9.27 -11.39
CA GLN A 34 17.40 8.87 -10.09
C GLN A 34 16.64 10.03 -9.42
N THR A 35 17.14 11.26 -9.55
CA THR A 35 16.50 12.45 -8.96
C THR A 35 15.12 12.72 -9.54
N GLU A 36 14.97 12.66 -10.86
CA GLU A 36 13.68 12.81 -11.53
C GLU A 36 12.71 11.68 -11.16
N PHE A 37 13.22 10.45 -10.99
CA PHE A 37 12.39 9.32 -10.60
C PHE A 37 11.90 9.50 -9.16
N GLN A 38 12.77 9.95 -8.26
CA GLN A 38 12.39 10.29 -6.89
C GLN A 38 11.39 11.45 -6.84
N ALA A 39 11.50 12.44 -7.74
CA ALA A 39 10.55 13.54 -7.83
C ALA A 39 9.14 13.11 -8.28
N GLN A 40 8.98 11.90 -8.83
CA GLN A 40 7.64 11.33 -9.11
C GLN A 40 6.91 10.93 -7.82
N PHE A 41 7.65 10.61 -6.76
CA PHE A 41 7.07 10.35 -5.45
C PHE A 41 6.83 11.69 -4.76
N ASN A 42 5.57 12.02 -4.52
CA ASN A 42 5.15 13.23 -3.83
C ASN A 42 4.74 12.88 -2.39
N PRO A 43 5.70 12.75 -1.45
CA PRO A 43 5.36 12.50 -0.06
C PRO A 43 4.54 13.65 0.52
N ALA A 44 3.66 13.34 1.45
CA ALA A 44 2.95 14.34 2.24
C ALA A 44 3.97 15.22 2.99
N PRO A 45 3.70 16.54 3.15
CA PRO A 45 4.59 17.50 3.80
C PRO A 45 4.55 17.35 5.34
N VAL A 46 4.75 16.13 5.83
CA VAL A 46 4.76 15.75 7.25
C VAL A 46 6.10 15.08 7.58
N PRO A 47 6.48 14.99 8.87
CA PRO A 47 7.68 14.24 9.25
C PRO A 47 7.61 12.80 8.75
N LYS A 48 8.74 12.27 8.25
CA LYS A 48 8.89 10.84 7.98
C LYS A 48 8.58 10.04 9.24
N TRP A 49 7.83 8.96 9.11
CA TRP A 49 7.55 8.10 10.25
C TRP A 49 8.76 7.22 10.53
N THR A 50 9.14 7.10 11.80
CA THR A 50 10.20 6.19 12.23
C THR A 50 9.59 4.92 12.78
N ILE A 51 10.07 3.78 12.27
CA ILE A 51 9.71 2.47 12.78
C ILE A 51 10.87 1.97 13.63
N GLU A 52 10.56 1.68 14.88
CA GLU A 52 11.54 1.45 15.93
C GLU A 52 11.46 0.02 16.48
N GLY A 53 12.63 -0.59 16.72
CA GLY A 53 12.76 -1.83 17.49
C GLY A 53 12.02 -3.04 16.90
N VAL A 54 12.07 -3.19 15.57
CA VAL A 54 11.33 -4.21 14.82
C VAL A 54 11.84 -5.61 15.15
N ARG A 55 10.90 -6.52 15.44
CA ARG A 55 11.16 -7.93 15.70
C ARG A 55 10.08 -8.80 15.09
N ARG A 56 10.47 -9.94 14.53
CA ARG A 56 9.57 -11.02 14.15
C ARG A 56 9.87 -12.28 14.96
N LEU A 57 8.84 -12.84 15.58
CA LEU A 57 8.89 -14.09 16.32
C LEU A 57 7.84 -15.03 15.76
N CYS A 58 8.27 -16.20 15.28
CA CYS A 58 7.37 -17.22 14.74
C CYS A 58 7.30 -18.43 15.66
N ALA A 59 6.14 -19.08 15.69
CA ALA A 59 5.98 -20.38 16.30
C ALA A 59 6.89 -21.40 15.60
N GLY A 60 7.34 -22.43 16.34
CA GLY A 60 8.26 -23.44 15.80
C GLY A 60 7.68 -24.27 14.65
N ASP A 61 6.35 -24.35 14.56
CA ASP A 61 5.60 -24.99 13.47
C ASP A 61 5.19 -24.02 12.35
N ASP A 62 5.63 -22.75 12.45
CA ASP A 62 5.30 -21.66 11.53
C ASP A 62 3.79 -21.47 11.32
N SER A 63 2.97 -21.79 12.33
CA SER A 63 1.52 -21.59 12.31
C SER A 63 1.10 -20.15 12.63
N SER A 64 2.02 -19.38 13.23
CA SER A 64 1.81 -17.99 13.63
C SER A 64 3.13 -17.23 13.72
N CYS A 65 3.14 -15.98 13.29
CA CYS A 65 4.25 -15.05 13.45
C CYS A 65 3.75 -13.71 14.01
N THR A 66 4.37 -13.26 15.10
CA THR A 66 4.13 -11.96 15.70
C THR A 66 5.23 -10.99 15.31
N TRP A 67 4.82 -9.85 14.76
CA TRP A 67 5.64 -8.68 14.52
C TRP A 67 5.43 -7.67 15.62
N HIS A 68 6.52 -7.26 16.26
CA HIS A 68 6.53 -6.19 17.26
C HIS A 68 7.37 -5.02 16.76
N PHE A 69 6.82 -3.81 16.77
CA PHE A 69 7.54 -2.56 16.49
C PHE A 69 6.78 -1.37 17.05
N ARG A 70 7.42 -0.19 17.04
CA ARG A 70 6.75 1.07 17.38
C ARG A 70 6.75 2.01 16.19
N ILE A 71 5.63 2.69 15.97
CA ILE A 71 5.50 3.73 14.97
C ILE A 71 5.59 5.08 15.66
N ASN A 72 6.61 5.85 15.30
CA ASN A 72 6.79 7.22 15.74
C ASN A 72 6.49 8.17 14.58
N THR A 73 5.33 8.83 14.63
CA THR A 73 4.91 9.82 13.63
C THR A 73 5.52 11.20 13.87
N HIS A 74 6.22 11.39 15.00
CA HIS A 74 6.80 12.65 15.49
C HIS A 74 5.81 13.79 15.74
N VAL A 75 4.51 13.53 15.61
CA VAL A 75 3.42 14.49 15.87
C VAL A 75 2.48 14.03 17.00
N ALA A 76 2.55 12.74 17.36
CA ALA A 76 1.77 12.14 18.43
C ALA A 76 2.64 11.15 19.24
N SER A 77 2.07 10.59 20.31
CA SER A 77 2.71 9.51 21.06
C SER A 77 2.98 8.30 20.16
N LYS A 78 4.09 7.61 20.42
CA LYS A 78 4.46 6.40 19.65
C LYS A 78 3.39 5.33 19.82
N THR A 79 3.03 4.68 18.72
CA THR A 79 2.08 3.57 18.71
C THR A 79 2.83 2.26 18.79
N ASP A 80 2.54 1.44 19.80
CA ASP A 80 3.08 0.09 19.93
C ASP A 80 2.24 -0.88 19.09
N VAL A 81 2.90 -1.64 18.22
CA VAL A 81 2.26 -2.54 17.26
C VAL A 81 2.68 -3.97 17.56
N ASN A 82 1.70 -4.82 17.84
CA ASN A 82 1.83 -6.27 17.99
C ASN A 82 0.95 -6.96 16.95
N PHE A 83 1.48 -7.07 15.74
CA PHE A 83 0.77 -7.54 14.56
C PHE A 83 0.98 -9.05 14.36
N VAL A 84 -0.11 -9.81 14.32
CA VAL A 84 -0.06 -11.28 14.26
C VAL A 84 -0.53 -11.77 12.88
N VAL A 85 0.32 -12.54 12.22
CA VAL A 85 -0.01 -13.30 11.01
C VAL A 85 -0.21 -14.75 11.40
N ASN A 86 -1.33 -15.36 10.99
CA ASN A 86 -1.66 -16.75 11.31
C ASN A 86 -1.85 -17.59 10.04
N GLY A 87 -1.67 -18.89 10.17
CA GLY A 87 -1.89 -19.88 9.12
C GLY A 87 -0.62 -20.69 8.82
N PRO A 88 -0.74 -21.80 8.07
CA PRO A 88 0.43 -22.57 7.66
C PRO A 88 1.40 -21.69 6.88
N GLY A 89 2.69 -21.70 7.25
CA GLY A 89 3.68 -20.85 6.59
C GLY A 89 3.57 -19.37 6.98
N ALA A 90 3.14 -19.06 8.21
CA ALA A 90 2.83 -17.70 8.66
C ALA A 90 3.95 -16.69 8.38
N SER A 91 5.21 -17.12 8.42
CA SER A 91 6.38 -16.30 8.11
C SER A 91 6.39 -15.72 6.69
N HIS A 92 5.63 -16.32 5.77
CA HIS A 92 5.55 -15.96 4.35
C HIS A 92 4.12 -15.63 3.90
N ASN A 93 3.21 -15.38 4.85
CA ASN A 93 1.81 -15.07 4.57
C ASN A 93 1.52 -13.56 4.62
N ASN A 94 0.49 -13.16 3.88
CA ASN A 94 -0.08 -11.82 4.02
C ASN A 94 -0.87 -11.72 5.34
N GLY A 95 -0.73 -10.60 6.02
CA GLY A 95 -1.47 -10.29 7.24
C GLY A 95 -2.68 -9.43 6.94
N GLY A 96 -3.84 -9.85 7.47
CA GLY A 96 -5.08 -9.07 7.39
C GLY A 96 -5.03 -7.76 8.21
N PRO A 97 -6.03 -6.88 8.04
CA PRO A 97 -6.06 -5.60 8.73
C PRO A 97 -6.21 -5.76 10.25
N ALA A 98 -5.39 -5.04 11.01
CA ALA A 98 -5.47 -4.95 12.46
C ALA A 98 -5.29 -3.48 12.91
N ASN A 99 -6.00 -3.08 13.96
CA ASN A 99 -6.01 -1.70 14.43
C ASN A 99 -5.16 -1.52 15.69
N PHE A 100 -4.41 -0.42 15.75
CA PHE A 100 -3.55 -0.01 16.85
C PHE A 100 -3.73 1.49 17.07
N GLY A 101 -4.68 1.86 17.95
CA GLY A 101 -5.12 3.26 18.06
C GLY A 101 -5.75 3.74 16.75
N ASP A 102 -5.27 4.87 16.23
CA ASP A 102 -5.74 5.48 14.98
C ASP A 102 -5.17 4.78 13.72
N LEU A 103 -4.19 3.88 13.91
CA LEU A 103 -3.50 3.21 12.80
C LEU A 103 -4.16 1.86 12.46
N THR A 104 -4.41 1.63 11.17
CA THR A 104 -4.69 0.29 10.63
C THR A 104 -3.44 -0.24 9.94
N ILE A 105 -3.02 -1.44 10.32
CA ILE A 105 -1.85 -2.12 9.78
C ILE A 105 -2.30 -3.35 8.99
N THR A 106 -1.77 -3.51 7.78
CA THR A 106 -1.79 -4.78 7.01
C THR A 106 -0.38 -5.15 6.61
N SER A 107 -0.13 -6.41 6.24
CA SER A 107 1.16 -6.82 5.66
C SER A 107 1.01 -7.62 4.38
N GLY A 108 1.99 -7.46 3.50
CA GLY A 108 2.19 -8.28 2.31
C GLY A 108 3.56 -8.93 2.33
N TYR A 109 3.63 -10.20 1.94
CA TYR A 109 4.88 -10.92 1.73
C TYR A 109 5.16 -11.05 0.24
N ASP A 110 6.41 -10.79 -0.14
CA ASP A 110 6.92 -11.09 -1.47
C ASP A 110 7.84 -12.31 -1.46
N HIS A 111 7.67 -13.16 -2.47
CA HIS A 111 8.41 -14.41 -2.65
C HIS A 111 9.94 -14.26 -2.77
N THR A 112 10.46 -13.05 -3.01
CA THR A 112 11.90 -12.78 -2.97
C THR A 112 12.47 -12.61 -1.55
N GLY A 113 11.64 -12.72 -0.50
CA GLY A 113 12.07 -12.74 0.90
C GLY A 113 11.92 -11.40 1.60
N PHE A 114 10.79 -10.73 1.40
CA PHE A 114 10.54 -9.40 1.93
C PHE A 114 9.12 -9.24 2.45
N THR A 115 8.97 -8.63 3.62
CA THR A 115 7.67 -8.26 4.17
C THR A 115 7.50 -6.74 4.14
N THR A 116 6.41 -6.27 3.55
CA THR A 116 5.99 -4.86 3.57
C THR A 116 4.74 -4.71 4.42
N PHE A 117 4.66 -3.62 5.18
CA PHE A 117 3.47 -3.19 5.89
C PHE A 117 2.84 -2.01 5.17
N ALA A 118 1.52 -1.92 5.23
CA ALA A 118 0.82 -0.65 5.02
C ALA A 118 0.37 -0.16 6.40
N ALA A 119 0.93 0.95 6.85
CA ALA A 119 0.55 1.61 8.09
C ALA A 119 -0.31 2.83 7.76
N VAL A 120 -1.62 2.72 7.95
CA VAL A 120 -2.60 3.73 7.56
C VAL A 120 -3.08 4.48 8.79
N ASP A 121 -2.84 5.78 8.85
CA ASP A 121 -3.52 6.67 9.77
C ASP A 121 -4.84 7.11 9.13
N ASN A 122 -5.94 6.51 9.57
CA ASN A 122 -7.26 6.83 9.03
C ASN A 122 -7.79 8.19 9.52
N LYS A 123 -7.25 8.72 10.60
CA LYS A 123 -7.66 9.99 11.19
C LYS A 123 -7.11 11.15 10.36
N ASP A 124 -5.81 11.12 10.07
CA ASP A 124 -5.14 12.20 9.34
C ASP A 124 -5.01 11.90 7.83
N GLY A 125 -5.41 10.69 7.39
CA GLY A 125 -5.41 10.31 5.97
C GLY A 125 -4.01 10.06 5.42
N HIS A 126 -3.09 9.59 6.25
CA HIS A 126 -1.69 9.34 5.90
C HIS A 126 -1.37 7.85 5.84
N ILE A 127 -0.36 7.49 5.05
CA ILE A 127 0.13 6.12 4.95
C ILE A 127 1.64 6.09 4.81
N ALA A 128 2.28 5.15 5.51
CA ALA A 128 3.68 4.78 5.27
C ALA A 128 3.78 3.30 4.90
N PHE A 129 4.87 2.94 4.22
CA PHE A 129 5.15 1.56 3.79
C PHE A 129 6.42 0.99 4.43
N PRO A 130 6.43 0.70 5.75
CA PRO A 130 7.54 0.02 6.39
C PRO A 130 7.83 -1.33 5.77
N ALA A 131 9.09 -1.68 5.66
CA ALA A 131 9.45 -2.82 4.85
C ALA A 131 10.81 -3.41 5.25
N TYR A 132 10.88 -4.74 5.32
CA TYR A 132 11.99 -5.48 5.92
C TYR A 132 12.29 -6.76 5.14
N ASN A 133 13.57 -7.01 4.92
CA ASN A 133 14.05 -8.27 4.35
C ASN A 133 14.02 -9.36 5.42
N ASP A 134 13.61 -10.56 5.06
CA ASP A 134 13.50 -11.66 6.02
C ASP A 134 14.86 -12.02 6.64
N ALA A 135 15.97 -11.91 5.88
CA ALA A 135 17.31 -12.24 6.36
C ALA A 135 17.82 -11.31 7.50
N GLU A 136 17.32 -10.07 7.55
CA GLU A 136 17.68 -9.09 8.58
C GLU A 136 16.83 -9.16 9.84
N ILE A 137 15.64 -9.77 9.78
CA ILE A 137 14.69 -9.89 10.91
C ILE A 137 14.51 -11.34 11.40
N ALA A 138 14.95 -12.33 10.62
CA ALA A 138 14.90 -13.74 11.01
C ALA A 138 15.68 -14.00 12.31
N ASN A 139 15.24 -15.04 13.04
CA ASN A 139 15.86 -15.49 14.29
C ASN A 139 15.91 -14.41 15.39
N GLY A 140 14.92 -13.53 15.44
CA GLY A 140 14.80 -12.50 16.48
C GLY A 140 15.80 -11.34 16.34
N LYS A 141 16.45 -11.21 15.18
CA LYS A 141 17.28 -10.04 14.88
C LYS A 141 16.45 -8.77 14.92
N VAL A 142 17.08 -7.69 15.36
CA VAL A 142 16.51 -6.34 15.44
C VAL A 142 17.30 -5.45 14.49
N PRO A 143 16.78 -5.10 13.31
CA PRO A 143 17.44 -4.14 12.44
C PRO A 143 17.44 -2.75 13.11
N ALA A 144 18.31 -1.87 12.61
CA ALA A 144 18.29 -0.47 13.02
C ALA A 144 16.95 0.19 12.67
N ASP A 145 16.55 1.18 13.47
CA ASP A 145 15.36 1.99 13.23
C ASP A 145 15.42 2.68 11.86
N ARG A 146 14.27 2.79 11.20
CA ARG A 146 14.18 3.32 9.83
C ARG A 146 13.13 4.39 9.71
N ALA A 147 13.45 5.44 8.96
CA ALA A 147 12.50 6.46 8.57
C ALA A 147 11.89 6.12 7.21
N TYR A 148 10.58 6.30 7.08
CA TYR A 148 9.82 6.03 5.86
C TYR A 148 9.07 7.30 5.44
N ASP A 149 9.05 7.52 4.13
CA ASP A 149 8.22 8.57 3.54
C ASP A 149 6.74 8.26 3.78
N VAL A 150 5.98 9.34 3.94
CA VAL A 150 4.54 9.31 4.25
C VAL A 150 3.80 9.88 3.06
N TYR A 151 2.66 9.29 2.71
CA TYR A 151 1.84 9.68 1.57
C TYR A 151 0.40 9.91 2.01
N TYR A 152 -0.40 10.54 1.15
CA TYR A 152 -1.84 10.64 1.36
C TYR A 152 -2.53 9.35 0.94
N VAL A 153 -3.49 8.87 1.74
CA VAL A 153 -4.33 7.69 1.43
C VAL A 153 -5.39 8.04 0.37
N ARG A 154 -5.77 9.32 0.29
CA ARG A 154 -6.72 9.85 -0.69
C ARG A 154 -6.16 11.15 -1.26
N SER A 155 -5.96 11.18 -2.57
CA SER A 155 -5.67 12.38 -3.37
C SER A 155 -6.95 13.02 -3.85
#